data_AF-A0A3C0PNV2-F1
#
_entry.id   AF-A0A3C0PNV2-F1
#
_cell.length_a   1.000
_cell.length_b   1.000
_cell.length_c   1.000
_cell.angle_alpha   90.00
_cell.angle_beta   90.00
_cell.angle_gamma   90.00
#
_symmetry.space_group_name_H-M   'P 1'
#
loop_
_entity.id
_entity.type
_entity.pdbx_description
1 polymer ?
#
loop_
_entity_poly.entity_id
_entity_poly.type
_entity_poly.pdbx_seq_one_letter_code
_entity_poly.pdbx_strand_id
1 'polypeptide(L)'
;MKYFVIMAIGLTLTACQSTMPNDVILAGYNDPKEEVLQSGEAESVSSGAQTEVSTSTISNEQDFDAVANTQTVESDAERIAANRANYIVIDARALPQRGDNGPNVVEYAIRTNNLVGVQLYDRFGTSLKIFSFGGCGKYSSTDAAQQVFLLSGGPEIDAFGIDPDGDGFACEWDPLPFRAAVKTE
;
A
#
# COMPACT_ATOMS: atom_id res chain seq x y z
N MET A 1 19.29 44.21 40.56
CA MET A 1 19.78 44.52 39.20
C MET A 1 19.86 43.19 38.46
N LYS A 2 18.90 42.86 37.59
CA LYS A 2 18.95 43.10 36.12
C LYS A 2 20.10 42.26 35.50
N TYR A 3 19.94 41.21 34.69
CA TYR A 3 18.88 40.79 33.76
C TYR A 3 18.87 39.27 33.56
N PHE A 4 17.66 38.69 33.46
CA PHE A 4 17.39 37.39 32.84
C PHE A 4 17.52 37.53 31.32
N VAL A 5 18.17 36.58 30.64
CA VAL A 5 18.01 36.38 29.19
C VAL A 5 17.71 34.90 28.94
N ILE A 6 16.43 34.61 28.79
CA ILE A 6 15.90 33.34 28.33
C ILE A 6 15.92 33.41 26.79
N MET A 7 16.85 32.70 26.17
CA MET A 7 16.84 32.47 24.71
C MET A 7 15.80 31.39 24.42
N ALA A 8 14.55 31.82 24.22
CA ALA A 8 13.50 30.98 23.65
C ALA A 8 13.75 30.83 22.15
N ILE A 9 14.38 29.72 21.74
CA ILE A 9 14.49 29.34 20.34
C ILE A 9 13.13 28.77 19.94
N GLY A 10 12.32 29.61 19.30
CA GLY A 10 11.05 29.22 18.69
C GLY A 10 11.30 28.30 17.50
N LEU A 11 10.99 27.02 17.67
CA LEU A 11 10.91 26.06 16.57
C LEU A 11 9.57 26.27 15.87
N THR A 12 9.57 26.98 14.74
CA THR A 12 8.37 27.16 13.92
C THR A 12 8.02 25.83 13.24
N LEU A 13 6.87 25.26 13.62
CA LEU A 13 6.24 24.15 12.91
C LEU A 13 5.78 24.64 11.53
N THR A 14 6.54 24.32 10.49
CA THR A 14 6.06 24.44 9.10
C THR A 14 5.12 23.26 8.84
N ALA A 15 3.82 23.51 8.98
CA ALA A 15 2.81 22.56 8.52
C ALA A 15 2.77 22.59 6.98
N CYS A 16 3.11 21.47 6.33
CA CYS A 16 2.74 21.25 4.93
C CYS A 16 1.22 21.08 4.87
N GLN A 17 0.52 22.07 4.34
CA GLN A 17 -0.89 21.91 3.95
C GLN A 17 -0.96 21.12 2.65
N SER A 18 -1.68 20.00 2.64
CA SER A 18 -2.12 19.37 1.40
C SER A 18 -3.30 20.17 0.85
N THR A 19 -3.03 21.22 0.08
CA THR A 19 -4.05 21.84 -0.77
C THR A 19 -4.21 20.99 -2.02
N MET A 20 -5.29 20.21 -2.08
CA MET A 20 -5.75 19.66 -3.34
C MET A 20 -6.47 20.78 -4.11
N PRO A 21 -6.10 21.10 -5.36
CA PRO A 21 -6.86 22.05 -6.17
C PRO A 21 -8.22 21.44 -6.54
N ASN A 22 -9.28 22.09 -6.09
CA ASN A 22 -10.67 21.82 -6.50
C ASN A 22 -11.00 22.66 -7.73
N ASP A 23 -10.32 22.39 -8.83
CA ASP A 23 -10.57 23.07 -10.10
C ASP A 23 -10.99 22.00 -11.12
N VAL A 24 -12.26 21.65 -11.08
CA VAL A 24 -12.95 21.07 -12.23
C VAL A 24 -12.80 22.09 -13.35
N ILE A 25 -11.99 21.76 -14.36
CA ILE A 25 -11.87 22.56 -15.58
C ILE A 25 -13.23 22.51 -16.29
N LEU A 26 -14.08 23.49 -15.97
CA LEU A 26 -15.18 23.91 -16.82
C LEU A 26 -14.55 24.77 -17.92
N ALA A 27 -13.98 24.12 -18.94
CA ALA A 27 -13.55 24.84 -20.14
C ALA A 27 -14.80 25.42 -20.81
N GLY A 28 -14.97 26.73 -20.65
CA GLY A 28 -15.93 27.52 -21.41
C GLY A 28 -15.61 27.38 -22.89
N TYR A 29 -16.53 26.77 -23.64
CA TYR A 29 -16.49 26.84 -25.09
C TYR A 29 -17.11 28.17 -25.51
N ASN A 30 -16.28 28.99 -26.15
CA ASN A 30 -16.63 30.31 -26.61
C ASN A 30 -17.64 30.23 -27.77
N ASP A 31 -18.68 31.03 -27.66
CA ASP A 31 -19.64 31.38 -28.70
C ASP A 31 -18.93 32.15 -29.85
N PRO A 32 -18.87 31.64 -31.09
CA PRO A 32 -18.39 32.43 -32.21
C PRO A 32 -19.49 33.34 -32.73
N LYS A 33 -19.26 34.65 -32.55
CA LYS A 33 -20.04 35.77 -33.08
C LYS A 33 -20.30 35.67 -34.58
N GLU A 34 -21.51 36.06 -34.97
CA GLU A 34 -21.92 36.30 -36.36
C GLU A 34 -20.93 37.22 -37.12
N GLU A 35 -20.48 36.77 -38.28
CA GLU A 35 -20.00 37.62 -39.35
C GLU A 35 -20.80 37.29 -40.61
N VAL A 36 -21.41 38.32 -41.18
CA VAL A 36 -22.38 38.27 -42.28
C VAL A 36 -21.68 38.67 -43.60
N LEU A 37 -22.18 38.07 -44.70
CA LEU A 37 -22.03 38.38 -46.14
C LEU A 37 -20.80 37.75 -46.85
N GLN A 38 -20.89 37.16 -48.06
CA GLN A 38 -21.86 37.31 -49.15
C GLN A 38 -21.84 36.12 -50.16
N SER A 39 -22.98 35.96 -50.84
CA SER A 39 -23.35 35.10 -51.96
C SER A 39 -22.27 34.79 -53.02
N GLY A 40 -22.21 33.51 -53.43
CA GLY A 40 -21.62 33.06 -54.69
C GLY A 40 -22.42 31.87 -55.25
N GLU A 41 -22.96 32.09 -56.45
CA GLU A 41 -23.64 31.23 -57.42
C GLU A 41 -23.56 29.69 -57.26
N ALA A 42 -24.69 29.07 -57.61
CA ALA A 42 -24.87 27.62 -57.73
C ALA A 42 -24.03 27.00 -58.86
N GLU A 43 -23.44 25.83 -58.61
CA GLU A 43 -23.08 24.91 -59.67
C GLU A 43 -23.35 23.46 -59.25
N SER A 44 -24.34 22.88 -59.92
CA SER A 44 -24.75 21.49 -59.83
C SER A 44 -23.71 20.57 -60.46
N VAL A 45 -23.19 19.60 -59.71
CA VAL A 45 -22.63 18.37 -60.31
C VAL A 45 -23.15 17.16 -59.55
N SER A 46 -24.01 16.42 -60.24
CA SER A 46 -24.49 15.10 -59.87
C SER A 46 -23.51 14.03 -60.34
N SER A 47 -23.44 12.95 -59.56
CA SER A 47 -23.14 11.56 -59.94
C SER A 47 -21.76 11.03 -59.55
N GLY A 48 -21.78 9.96 -58.74
CA GLY A 48 -20.60 9.16 -58.46
C GLY A 48 -20.81 8.05 -57.42
N ALA A 49 -21.71 7.11 -57.72
CA ALA A 49 -21.72 5.71 -57.26
C ALA A 49 -21.38 5.37 -55.79
N GLN A 50 -22.43 4.96 -55.06
CA GLN A 50 -22.33 4.10 -53.89
C GLN A 50 -21.44 2.89 -54.19
N THR A 51 -20.42 2.69 -53.35
CA THR A 51 -19.83 1.36 -53.17
C THR A 51 -20.25 0.89 -51.79
N GLU A 52 -21.32 0.10 -51.73
CA GLU A 52 -21.69 -0.69 -50.55
C GLU A 52 -20.56 -1.69 -50.27
N VAL A 53 -19.60 -1.29 -49.46
CA VAL A 53 -18.80 -2.25 -48.71
C VAL A 53 -19.73 -2.77 -47.62
N SER A 54 -20.09 -4.05 -47.70
CA SER A 54 -20.92 -4.71 -46.71
C SER A 54 -20.18 -4.71 -45.37
N THR A 55 -20.47 -3.73 -44.53
CA THR A 55 -19.90 -3.52 -43.19
C THR A 55 -20.49 -4.46 -42.15
N SER A 56 -20.90 -5.68 -42.52
CA SER A 56 -21.51 -6.63 -41.57
C SER A 56 -20.53 -7.14 -40.49
N THR A 57 -19.29 -6.66 -40.47
CA THR A 57 -18.26 -7.00 -39.48
C THR A 57 -17.55 -5.79 -38.86
N ILE A 58 -17.86 -4.56 -39.27
CA ILE A 58 -17.22 -3.34 -38.73
C ILE A 58 -18.25 -2.57 -37.92
N SER A 59 -18.05 -2.51 -36.61
CA SER A 59 -18.91 -1.74 -35.72
C SER A 59 -18.90 -0.26 -36.11
N ASN A 60 -20.08 0.30 -36.28
CA ASN A 60 -20.38 1.70 -36.62
C ASN A 60 -20.20 2.66 -35.42
N GLU A 61 -19.42 2.26 -34.42
CA GLU A 61 -19.09 3.00 -33.19
C GLU A 61 -18.14 4.20 -33.45
N GLN A 62 -17.67 4.39 -34.69
CA GLN A 62 -16.82 5.51 -35.11
C GLN A 62 -17.56 6.53 -36.00
N ASP A 63 -18.84 6.30 -36.31
CA ASP A 63 -19.71 7.22 -37.05
C ASP A 63 -20.58 8.01 -36.08
N PHE A 64 -20.34 9.32 -35.98
CA PHE A 64 -21.02 10.21 -35.04
C PHE A 64 -22.53 10.32 -35.29
N ASP A 65 -22.97 10.28 -36.55
CA ASP A 65 -24.38 10.38 -36.90
C ASP A 65 -25.11 9.06 -36.59
N ALA A 66 -24.45 7.92 -36.79
CA ALA A 66 -24.99 6.62 -36.42
C ALA A 66 -25.13 6.45 -34.89
N VAL A 67 -24.13 6.90 -34.13
CA VAL A 67 -24.16 6.86 -32.65
C VAL A 67 -25.20 7.83 -32.09
N ALA A 68 -25.30 9.06 -32.61
CA ALA A 68 -26.27 10.06 -32.15
C ALA A 68 -27.73 9.60 -32.31
N ASN A 69 -28.03 8.82 -33.35
CA ASN A 69 -29.36 8.27 -33.58
C ASN A 69 -29.64 6.98 -32.79
N THR A 70 -28.60 6.26 -32.35
CA THR A 70 -28.74 4.96 -31.68
C THR A 70 -28.67 5.07 -30.16
N GLN A 71 -27.86 6.00 -29.63
CA GLN A 71 -27.67 6.22 -28.19
C GLN A 71 -28.36 7.51 -27.77
N THR A 72 -29.49 7.38 -27.09
CA THR A 72 -30.21 8.54 -26.54
C THR A 72 -29.74 8.87 -25.12
N VAL A 73 -30.02 10.10 -24.67
CA VAL A 73 -29.71 10.55 -23.31
C VAL A 73 -30.45 9.70 -22.27
N GLU A 74 -31.66 9.27 -22.60
CA GLU A 74 -32.49 8.42 -21.74
C GLU A 74 -31.90 7.02 -21.57
N SER A 75 -31.44 6.39 -22.67
CA SER A 75 -30.77 5.09 -22.65
C SER A 75 -29.50 5.12 -21.79
N ASP A 76 -28.72 6.20 -21.91
CA ASP A 76 -27.49 6.35 -21.13
C ASP A 76 -27.79 6.61 -19.64
N ALA A 77 -28.84 7.38 -19.34
CA ALA A 77 -29.31 7.60 -17.97
C ALA A 77 -29.76 6.29 -17.30
N GLU A 78 -30.47 5.42 -18.01
CA GLU A 78 -30.89 4.10 -17.53
C GLU A 78 -29.70 3.18 -17.23
N ARG A 79 -28.69 3.15 -18.12
CA ARG A 79 -27.45 2.39 -17.90
C ARG A 79 -26.67 2.90 -16.69
N ILE A 80 -26.56 4.22 -16.53
CA ILE A 80 -25.92 4.83 -15.37
C ILE A 80 -26.69 4.49 -14.10
N ALA A 81 -28.02 4.53 -14.13
CA ALA A 81 -28.87 4.16 -13.00
C ALA A 81 -28.69 2.67 -12.63
N ALA A 82 -28.66 1.77 -13.61
CA ALA A 82 -28.39 0.35 -13.40
C ALA A 82 -26.99 0.10 -12.82
N ASN A 83 -25.96 0.81 -13.29
CA ASN A 83 -24.61 0.71 -12.75
C ASN A 83 -24.53 1.24 -11.31
N ARG A 84 -25.19 2.37 -11.03
CA ARG A 84 -25.27 2.94 -9.69
C ARG A 84 -26.02 2.04 -8.71
N ALA A 85 -27.07 1.34 -9.17
CA ALA A 85 -27.81 0.39 -8.35
C ALA A 85 -26.98 -0.81 -7.90
N ASN A 86 -25.93 -1.16 -8.66
CA ASN A 86 -25.02 -2.27 -8.36
C ASN A 86 -23.69 -1.81 -7.74
N TYR A 87 -23.49 -0.51 -7.54
CA TYR A 87 -22.25 0.02 -7.02
C TYR A 87 -22.19 -0.14 -5.50
N ILE A 88 -21.16 -0.85 -5.02
CA ILE A 88 -20.87 -1.02 -3.59
C ILE A 88 -19.57 -0.30 -3.28
N VAL A 89 -19.64 0.73 -2.43
CA VAL A 89 -18.45 1.37 -1.83
C VAL A 89 -18.12 0.62 -0.56
N ILE A 90 -16.90 0.10 -0.45
CA ILE A 90 -16.36 -0.43 0.80
C ILE A 90 -15.38 0.60 1.34
N ASP A 91 -15.65 1.12 2.53
CA ASP A 91 -14.74 2.04 3.20
C ASP A 91 -13.47 1.31 3.65
N ALA A 92 -12.34 2.01 3.55
CA ALA A 92 -11.08 1.52 4.08
C ALA A 92 -11.17 1.41 5.61
N ARG A 93 -11.26 0.18 6.13
CA ARG A 93 -11.22 -0.07 7.56
C ARG A 93 -9.77 -0.04 8.05
N ALA A 94 -9.52 0.69 9.14
CA ALA A 94 -8.23 0.64 9.82
C ALA A 94 -7.91 -0.79 10.26
N LEU A 95 -6.66 -1.20 10.04
CA LEU A 95 -6.18 -2.50 10.50
C LEU A 95 -6.25 -2.56 12.04
N PRO A 96 -6.56 -3.73 12.62
CA PRO A 96 -6.52 -3.89 14.06
C PRO A 96 -5.10 -3.58 14.58
N GLN A 97 -5.03 -2.77 15.63
CA GLN A 97 -3.79 -2.54 16.37
C GLN A 97 -3.45 -3.81 17.14
N ARG A 98 -2.19 -4.22 17.15
CA ARG A 98 -1.73 -5.37 17.94
C ARG A 98 -1.93 -5.06 19.43
N GLY A 99 -2.59 -5.96 20.16
CA GLY A 99 -2.83 -5.81 21.61
C GLY A 99 -1.65 -6.24 22.48
N ASP A 100 -0.75 -7.07 21.95
CA ASP A 100 0.38 -7.60 22.71
C ASP A 100 1.58 -6.64 22.64
N ASN A 101 1.85 -5.97 23.76
CA ASN A 101 3.02 -5.11 23.98
C ASN A 101 4.33 -5.91 24.19
N GLY A 102 4.34 -7.20 23.84
CA GLY A 102 5.50 -8.07 23.98
C GLY A 102 6.59 -7.79 22.93
N PRO A 103 7.81 -8.29 23.14
CA PRO A 103 8.87 -8.20 22.14
C PRO A 103 8.44 -8.74 20.78
N ASN A 104 8.85 -8.04 19.71
CA ASN A 104 8.59 -8.48 18.35
C ASN A 104 9.81 -9.24 17.81
N VAL A 105 9.64 -10.53 17.51
CA VAL A 105 10.71 -11.39 17.00
C VAL A 105 11.21 -10.96 15.62
N VAL A 106 10.33 -10.41 14.77
CA VAL A 106 10.71 -9.90 13.44
C VAL A 106 11.58 -8.66 13.57
N GLU A 107 11.21 -7.75 14.46
CA GLU A 107 12.02 -6.57 14.76
C GLU A 107 13.40 -6.97 15.30
N TYR A 108 13.43 -7.97 16.18
CA TYR A 108 14.68 -8.53 16.69
C TYR A 108 15.55 -9.15 15.58
N ALA A 109 14.94 -9.89 14.64
CA ALA A 109 15.64 -10.45 13.48
C ALA A 109 16.33 -9.36 12.64
N ILE A 110 15.61 -8.27 12.37
CA ILE A 110 16.07 -7.18 11.50
C ILE A 110 17.16 -6.35 12.19
N ARG A 111 17.02 -6.09 13.50
CA ARG A 111 17.97 -5.27 14.26
C ARG A 111 19.29 -5.97 14.55
N THR A 112 19.29 -7.29 14.65
CA THR A 112 20.48 -8.08 14.99
C THR A 112 21.20 -8.57 13.74
N ASN A 113 22.50 -8.82 13.86
CA ASN A 113 23.32 -9.43 12.81
C ASN A 113 23.98 -10.76 13.24
N ASN A 114 23.64 -11.27 14.43
CA ASN A 114 24.18 -12.52 14.95
C ASN A 114 23.98 -13.65 13.93
N LEU A 115 24.99 -14.50 13.81
CA LEU A 115 24.96 -15.67 12.96
C LEU A 115 24.39 -16.86 13.75
N VAL A 116 23.54 -17.66 13.11
CA VAL A 116 22.98 -18.86 13.72
C VAL A 116 24.09 -19.83 14.09
N GLY A 117 24.05 -20.37 15.30
CA GLY A 117 25.02 -21.31 15.86
C GLY A 117 26.37 -20.70 16.24
N VAL A 118 26.56 -19.38 16.11
CA VAL A 118 27.78 -18.69 16.54
C VAL A 118 27.55 -18.12 17.92
N GLN A 119 28.29 -18.62 18.91
CA GLN A 119 28.19 -18.15 20.28
C GLN A 119 28.59 -16.66 20.40
N LEU A 120 27.64 -15.85 20.87
CA LEU A 120 27.88 -14.46 21.31
C LEU A 120 27.74 -14.30 22.83
N TYR A 121 26.95 -15.14 23.48
CA TYR A 121 26.63 -15.07 24.90
C TYR A 121 27.22 -16.27 25.63
N ASP A 122 28.01 -16.01 26.67
CA ASP A 122 28.64 -17.05 27.47
C ASP A 122 27.59 -17.86 28.23
N ARG A 123 27.47 -19.15 27.88
CA ARG A 123 26.59 -20.10 28.56
C ARG A 123 27.42 -21.05 29.44
N PHE A 124 28.18 -20.50 30.39
CA PHE A 124 28.94 -21.31 31.34
C PHE A 124 27.99 -22.05 32.30
N GLY A 125 28.10 -23.38 32.36
CA GLY A 125 27.35 -24.22 33.32
C GLY A 125 25.92 -24.60 32.91
N THR A 126 25.50 -24.29 31.69
CA THR A 126 24.17 -24.66 31.17
C THR A 126 24.10 -26.08 30.64
N SER A 127 25.23 -26.74 30.30
CA SER A 127 25.24 -28.11 29.78
C SER A 127 24.54 -29.14 30.69
N LEU A 128 24.52 -28.89 32.01
CA LEU A 128 23.79 -29.70 32.99
C LEU A 128 22.34 -29.22 33.24
N LYS A 129 21.99 -27.99 32.85
CA LYS A 129 20.62 -27.43 32.91
C LYS A 129 19.80 -27.65 31.64
N ILE A 130 20.44 -27.91 30.49
CA ILE A 130 19.82 -28.18 29.18
C ILE A 130 18.68 -29.20 29.28
N PHE A 131 18.78 -30.17 30.19
CA PHE A 131 17.79 -31.25 30.31
C PHE A 131 16.68 -31.01 31.35
N SER A 132 16.79 -30.00 32.22
CA SER A 132 15.96 -29.97 33.44
C SER A 132 14.92 -28.84 33.52
N PHE A 133 15.07 -27.72 32.80
CA PHE A 133 14.19 -26.53 33.04
C PHE A 133 13.48 -25.89 31.84
N GLY A 134 13.53 -26.47 30.64
CA GLY A 134 12.60 -26.01 29.60
C GLY A 134 12.93 -26.51 28.22
N GLY A 135 12.48 -27.72 27.89
CA GLY A 135 12.55 -28.17 26.50
C GLY A 135 11.76 -27.24 25.58
N CYS A 136 12.25 -27.08 24.36
CA CYS A 136 11.60 -26.30 23.30
C CYS A 136 10.19 -26.79 22.94
N GLY A 137 9.89 -28.06 23.21
CA GLY A 137 8.58 -28.67 22.93
C GLY A 137 7.40 -28.13 23.74
N LYS A 138 7.61 -27.24 24.71
CA LYS A 138 6.51 -26.59 25.46
C LYS A 138 5.91 -25.39 24.71
N TYR A 139 6.61 -24.86 23.71
CA TYR A 139 6.14 -23.71 22.93
C TYR A 139 5.43 -24.19 21.66
N SER A 140 4.42 -23.44 21.22
CA SER A 140 3.65 -23.76 20.01
C SER A 140 4.45 -23.60 18.71
N SER A 141 5.53 -22.82 18.74
CA SER A 141 6.43 -22.56 17.62
C SER A 141 7.78 -22.04 18.13
N THR A 142 8.79 -22.06 17.26
CA THR A 142 10.10 -21.44 17.52
C THR A 142 9.96 -19.92 17.70
N ASP A 143 9.08 -19.26 16.93
CA ASP A 143 8.76 -17.84 17.12
C ASP A 143 8.22 -17.55 18.53
N ALA A 144 7.33 -18.41 19.04
CA ALA A 144 6.79 -18.27 20.39
C ALA A 144 7.87 -18.48 21.46
N ALA A 145 8.79 -19.44 21.23
CA ALA A 145 9.94 -19.64 22.11
C ALA A 145 10.85 -18.40 22.14
N GLN A 146 11.16 -17.85 20.97
CA GLN A 146 11.98 -16.63 20.84
C GLN A 146 11.30 -15.43 21.49
N GLN A 147 9.99 -15.28 21.34
CA GLN A 147 9.26 -14.18 21.99
C GLN A 147 9.37 -14.27 23.52
N VAL A 148 9.18 -15.48 24.08
CA VAL A 148 9.31 -15.70 25.54
C VAL A 148 10.75 -15.52 26.01
N PHE A 149 11.73 -15.95 25.22
CA PHE A 149 13.15 -15.72 25.46
C PHE A 149 13.46 -14.23 25.61
N LEU A 150 13.06 -13.42 24.63
CA LEU A 150 13.23 -11.96 24.67
C LEU A 150 12.46 -11.31 25.82
N LEU A 151 11.25 -11.80 26.11
CA LEU A 151 10.42 -11.30 27.22
C LEU A 151 11.08 -11.55 28.58
N SER A 152 11.89 -12.61 28.68
CA SER A 152 12.54 -13.04 29.93
C SER A 152 13.95 -12.45 30.11
N GLY A 153 14.36 -11.54 29.23
CA GLY A 153 15.68 -10.88 29.30
C GLY A 153 16.74 -11.49 28.39
N GLY A 154 16.38 -12.37 27.46
CA GLY A 154 17.27 -12.77 26.38
C GLY A 154 17.58 -11.60 25.44
N PRO A 155 18.75 -11.58 24.79
CA PRO A 155 19.74 -12.66 24.76
C PRO A 155 20.74 -12.70 25.94
N GLU A 156 20.81 -11.64 26.74
CA GLU A 156 21.75 -11.55 27.86
C GLU A 156 21.48 -12.61 28.94
N ILE A 157 20.20 -12.87 29.24
CA ILE A 157 19.77 -13.83 30.25
C ILE A 157 18.97 -14.96 29.60
N ASP A 158 19.52 -16.17 29.57
CA ASP A 158 18.77 -17.37 29.23
C ASP A 158 18.16 -18.02 30.47
N ALA A 159 17.04 -17.47 30.94
CA ALA A 159 16.37 -17.89 32.16
C ALA A 159 15.85 -19.35 32.08
N PHE A 160 15.58 -19.85 30.87
CA PHE A 160 14.97 -21.17 30.65
C PHE A 160 15.91 -22.21 30.05
N GLY A 161 17.13 -21.84 29.67
CA GLY A 161 18.08 -22.76 29.06
C GLY A 161 17.71 -23.13 27.62
N ILE A 162 17.06 -22.22 26.89
CA ILE A 162 16.51 -22.46 25.54
C ILE A 162 17.40 -21.94 24.41
N ASP A 163 18.50 -21.28 24.73
CA ASP A 163 19.57 -20.84 23.79
C ASP A 163 20.92 -21.42 24.30
N PRO A 164 21.13 -22.75 24.12
CA PRO A 164 22.28 -23.46 24.70
C PRO A 164 23.61 -23.16 24.01
N ASP A 165 23.58 -22.80 22.73
CA ASP A 165 24.74 -22.36 21.93
C ASP A 165 25.04 -20.88 22.14
N GLY A 166 24.10 -20.09 22.67
CA GLY A 166 24.32 -18.71 23.06
C GLY A 166 24.46 -17.78 21.87
N ASP A 167 23.82 -18.08 20.75
CA ASP A 167 23.82 -17.24 19.56
C ASP A 167 22.77 -16.10 19.64
N GLY A 168 21.92 -16.14 20.67
CA GLY A 168 20.83 -15.20 20.91
C GLY A 168 19.53 -15.60 20.21
N PHE A 169 19.41 -16.83 19.73
CA PHE A 169 18.25 -17.42 19.09
C PHE A 169 17.81 -18.69 19.81
N ALA A 170 16.71 -18.58 20.55
CA ALA A 170 16.16 -19.68 21.31
C ALA A 170 15.58 -20.76 20.38
N CYS A 171 15.77 -22.03 20.77
CA CYS A 171 15.12 -23.18 20.15
C CYS A 171 15.32 -23.28 18.64
N GLU A 172 16.56 -23.05 18.16
CA GLU A 172 16.93 -23.13 16.74
C GLU A 172 16.15 -22.12 15.86
N TRP A 173 15.66 -21.02 16.44
CA TRP A 173 14.93 -20.02 15.69
C TRP A 173 15.81 -19.33 14.64
N ASP A 174 15.35 -19.29 13.39
CA ASP A 174 16.12 -18.74 12.27
C ASP A 174 15.68 -17.31 11.91
N PRO A 175 16.54 -16.28 12.05
CA PRO A 175 16.22 -14.91 11.67
C PRO A 175 16.33 -14.65 10.15
N LEU A 176 16.94 -15.55 9.38
CA LEU A 176 17.29 -15.32 7.98
C LEU A 176 16.09 -14.99 7.08
N PRO A 177 14.93 -15.69 7.17
CA PRO A 177 13.77 -15.36 6.33
C PRO A 177 13.29 -13.92 6.53
N PHE A 178 13.30 -13.43 7.77
CA PHE A 178 12.88 -12.06 8.08
C PHE A 178 13.89 -11.03 7.57
N ARG A 179 15.18 -11.31 7.72
CA ARG A 179 16.26 -10.45 7.18
C ARG A 179 16.22 -10.39 5.65
N ALA A 180 15.92 -11.51 4.99
CA ALA A 180 15.81 -11.58 3.53
C ALA A 180 14.64 -10.73 3.00
N ALA A 181 13.50 -10.72 3.69
CA ALA A 181 12.32 -9.96 3.26
C ALA A 181 12.53 -8.44 3.20
N VAL A 182 13.51 -7.90 3.95
CA VAL A 182 13.82 -6.46 3.97
C VAL A 182 14.93 -6.08 2.99
N LYS A 183 15.78 -7.05 2.59
CA LYS A 183 16.81 -6.88 1.56
C LYS A 183 16.16 -6.85 0.18
N THR A 184 15.48 -5.77 -0.13
CA THR A 184 15.05 -5.46 -1.50
C THR A 184 16.17 -4.70 -2.19
N GLU A 185 16.66 -5.23 -3.31
CA GLU A 185 17.69 -4.63 -4.17
C GLU A 185 17.13 -3.48 -5.03
#